data_AF-A0A6G0HUX7-F1
#
_entry.id   AF-A0A6G0HUX7-F1
#
_cell.length_a   1.000
_cell.length_b   1.000
_cell.length_c   1.000
_cell.angle_alpha   90.00
_cell.angle_beta   90.00
_cell.angle_gamma   90.00
#
_symmetry.space_group_name_H-M   'P 1'
#
loop_
_entity.id
_entity.type
_entity.pdbx_description
1 polymer ?
#
loop_
_entity_poly.entity_id
_entity_poly.type
_entity_poly.pdbx_seq_one_letter_code
_entity_poly.pdbx_strand_id
1 'polypeptide(L)'
;MFAKRRHCTQRPLVEERGVHGCWEKETETTNVTSNLREQITVTMSSEEDFSLVTEPSMQSLERVKASITNYKKKHEQLLQEQKELATCRDETRKLAQEFRLRTEKLSQTLQKDELSHKDKIGKEKAKLKLHMEEELDLLREIEKVEKALKEEAAQNSCLKEQTDVFTAVPERKFFFKGATEKAVKAETFEMEPRVEYPMEGGTALVTFEEEVVAKKILEMKTHQVNLGESECSITVEARPVQLMVPRLVEIDTEVCPRRILISDLPRMDTENLLNKLEIHFSKRKHGGGEVDDCEMMPDSWTVVLTFVDNDIAKRLTDIEYHDVKLQNKKQRVRVTPFLNGNITNLKTKMSVCPRTVLLTRIPVVTDRDTLQDLLEIHFQQTKNGGGEIEAFLYNPLDEQTTALFQGVSQNKDE
;
A
#
# COMPACT_ATOMS: atom_id res chain seq x y z
N MET A 1 17.41 -43.42 11.41
CA MET A 1 17.94 -44.01 12.66
C MET A 1 17.20 -43.35 13.82
N PHE A 2 16.12 -43.96 14.30
CA PHE A 2 16.06 -44.78 15.53
C PHE A 2 16.55 -43.99 16.78
N ALA A 3 15.66 -43.47 17.64
CA ALA A 3 14.94 -44.16 18.75
C ALA A 3 15.80 -44.24 20.04
N LYS A 4 15.35 -44.15 21.31
CA LYS A 4 14.07 -43.97 22.06
C LYS A 4 14.42 -44.09 23.57
N ARG A 5 13.63 -43.49 24.46
CA ARG A 5 13.13 -43.95 25.81
C ARG A 5 12.73 -42.69 26.60
N ARG A 6 11.48 -42.35 26.98
CA ARG A 6 10.27 -42.99 27.57
C ARG A 6 10.40 -43.50 29.02
N HIS A 7 9.71 -42.80 29.95
CA HIS A 7 8.59 -43.21 30.83
C HIS A 7 8.19 -41.94 31.65
N CYS A 8 6.97 -41.42 31.81
CA CYS A 8 5.55 -41.84 31.89
C CYS A 8 5.08 -42.42 33.24
N THR A 9 4.24 -41.65 33.96
CA THR A 9 3.07 -42.06 34.82
C THR A 9 2.36 -40.78 35.34
N GLN A 10 1.21 -40.37 34.78
CA GLN A 10 -0.20 -40.46 35.27
C GLN A 10 -0.49 -39.69 36.60
N ARG A 11 -1.08 -38.47 36.56
CA ARG A 11 -2.52 -38.04 36.69
C ARG A 11 -3.11 -38.15 38.13
N PRO A 12 -4.09 -37.31 38.58
CA PRO A 12 -5.04 -36.49 37.78
C PRO A 12 -5.28 -35.02 38.25
N LEU A 13 -5.98 -34.30 37.35
CA LEU A 13 -6.63 -32.99 37.55
C LEU A 13 -7.82 -33.09 38.53
N VAL A 14 -7.96 -32.08 39.39
CA VAL A 14 -9.22 -31.68 40.03
C VAL A 14 -9.52 -30.24 39.60
N GLU A 15 -10.81 -30.01 39.34
CA GLU A 15 -11.47 -28.77 38.95
C GLU A 15 -11.10 -27.56 39.82
N GLU A 16 -11.00 -26.36 39.23
CA GLU A 16 -11.59 -25.17 39.84
C GLU A 16 -12.17 -24.25 38.75
N ARG A 17 -13.48 -24.04 38.86
CA ARG A 17 -14.29 -23.10 38.08
C ARG A 17 -14.30 -21.74 38.79
N GLY A 18 -14.23 -20.70 37.98
CA GLY A 18 -14.92 -19.41 38.13
C GLY A 18 -15.21 -18.89 39.53
N VAL A 19 -14.37 -17.97 39.99
CA VAL A 19 -14.71 -17.00 41.03
C VAL A 19 -15.44 -15.83 40.37
N HIS A 20 -16.77 -15.78 40.54
CA HIS A 20 -17.55 -14.55 40.44
C HIS A 20 -18.03 -14.17 41.83
N GLY A 21 -17.30 -13.25 42.46
CA GLY A 21 -17.70 -12.58 43.68
C GLY A 21 -18.59 -11.39 43.33
N CYS A 22 -19.88 -11.51 43.64
CA CYS A 22 -20.80 -10.38 43.80
C CYS A 22 -21.06 -10.26 45.30
N TRP A 23 -20.46 -9.25 45.94
CA TRP A 23 -20.80 -8.84 47.31
C TRP A 23 -21.35 -7.42 47.20
N GLU A 24 -22.68 -7.33 47.15
CA GLU A 24 -23.38 -6.10 47.50
C GLU A 24 -23.61 -6.05 49.01
N LYS A 25 -23.47 -4.83 49.49
CA LYS A 25 -23.52 -4.34 50.86
C LYS A 25 -24.85 -4.68 51.52
N GLU A 26 -24.82 -4.85 52.85
CA GLU A 26 -25.67 -4.12 53.78
C GLU A 26 -25.29 -4.47 55.22
N THR A 27 -24.71 -3.52 55.94
CA THR A 27 -24.70 -3.53 57.41
C THR A 27 -25.16 -2.16 57.90
N GLU A 28 -26.46 -2.08 58.14
CA GLU A 28 -27.05 -1.12 59.07
C GLU A 28 -26.54 -1.45 60.48
N THR A 29 -25.84 -0.51 61.10
CA THR A 29 -25.60 -0.53 62.55
C THR A 29 -26.46 0.54 63.20
N THR A 30 -27.65 0.10 63.63
CA THR A 30 -28.51 0.82 64.56
C THR A 30 -27.79 1.06 65.89
N ASN A 31 -27.58 2.33 66.21
CA ASN A 31 -27.32 2.81 67.55
C ASN A 31 -28.54 2.54 68.43
N VAL A 32 -28.41 1.71 69.45
CA VAL A 32 -29.30 1.72 70.61
C VAL A 32 -28.44 1.82 71.86
N THR A 33 -28.41 3.02 72.42
CA THR A 33 -27.96 3.31 73.78
C THR A 33 -29.12 3.01 74.71
N SER A 34 -28.96 2.04 75.60
CA SER A 34 -29.86 1.86 76.74
C SER A 34 -29.07 1.98 78.04
N ASN A 35 -29.37 3.06 78.75
CA ASN A 35 -28.99 3.36 80.12
C ASN A 35 -29.13 2.14 81.04
N LEU A 36 -28.04 1.73 81.69
CA LEU A 36 -28.13 1.03 82.98
C LEU A 36 -27.76 2.02 84.09
N ARG A 37 -28.82 2.51 84.74
CA ARG A 37 -28.77 3.35 85.93
C ARG A 37 -28.70 2.41 87.13
N GLU A 38 -27.52 1.95 87.50
CA GLU A 38 -27.35 1.22 88.75
C GLU A 38 -27.44 2.19 89.92
N GLN A 39 -28.56 2.06 90.64
CA GLN A 39 -28.85 2.73 91.89
C GLN A 39 -27.90 2.19 92.95
N ILE A 40 -27.06 3.06 93.50
CA ILE A 40 -26.30 2.77 94.71
C ILE A 40 -27.30 2.76 95.88
N THR A 41 -27.76 1.57 96.26
CA THR A 41 -28.48 1.36 97.53
C THR A 41 -27.47 1.43 98.66
N VAL A 42 -27.44 2.57 99.36
CA VAL A 42 -26.77 2.72 100.65
C VAL A 42 -27.65 2.04 101.71
N THR A 43 -27.30 0.82 102.09
CA THR A 43 -27.85 0.17 103.29
C THR A 43 -27.17 0.75 104.52
N MET A 44 -27.82 1.74 105.15
CA MET A 44 -27.58 2.10 106.55
C MET A 44 -28.30 1.06 107.43
N SER A 45 -27.56 0.17 108.06
CA SER A 45 -28.06 -0.68 109.14
C SER A 45 -27.69 -0.02 110.47
N SER A 46 -28.57 0.85 110.97
CA SER A 46 -28.55 1.36 112.34
C SER A 46 -29.71 0.75 113.10
N GLU A 47 -29.45 -0.22 113.96
CA GLU A 47 -30.35 -0.59 115.05
C GLU A 47 -29.51 -0.78 116.31
N GLU A 48 -29.50 0.29 117.11
CA GLU A 48 -29.12 0.24 118.51
C GLU A 48 -30.35 -0.22 119.31
N ASP A 49 -30.28 -1.41 119.90
CA ASP A 49 -31.18 -1.79 121.00
C ASP A 49 -30.53 -1.40 122.32
N PHE A 50 -30.84 -0.21 122.81
CA PHE A 50 -30.54 0.24 124.18
C PHE A 50 -31.73 -0.10 125.07
N SER A 51 -31.66 -1.24 125.76
CA SER A 51 -32.49 -1.50 126.95
C SER A 51 -31.72 -1.10 128.19
N LEU A 52 -32.10 0.04 128.76
CA LEU A 52 -31.65 0.58 130.04
C LEU A 52 -32.34 -0.18 131.20
N VAL A 53 -31.59 -0.52 132.26
CA VAL A 53 -31.93 -0.22 133.67
C VAL A 53 -30.80 -0.70 134.62
N THR A 54 -30.16 0.32 135.23
CA THR A 54 -29.48 0.43 136.56
C THR A 54 -28.30 -0.51 136.89
N GLU A 55 -27.03 -0.08 136.82
CA GLU A 55 -26.22 0.84 137.69
C GLU A 55 -25.33 0.07 138.69
N PRO A 56 -24.20 0.63 139.23
CA PRO A 56 -23.27 1.64 138.71
C PRO A 56 -21.77 1.24 138.92
N SER A 57 -20.82 1.79 138.15
CA SER A 57 -19.48 2.13 138.69
C SER A 57 -18.61 2.98 137.74
N MET A 58 -17.74 3.77 138.36
CA MET A 58 -16.76 4.72 137.82
C MET A 58 -15.69 4.11 136.89
N GLN A 59 -16.06 3.50 135.77
CA GLN A 59 -15.14 3.12 134.66
C GLN A 59 -15.45 3.87 133.35
N SER A 60 -16.33 4.86 133.41
CA SER A 60 -16.98 5.49 132.25
C SER A 60 -16.10 6.50 131.49
N LEU A 61 -15.26 7.29 132.17
CA LEU A 61 -14.60 8.43 131.54
C LEU A 61 -13.34 8.05 130.72
N GLU A 62 -12.58 7.04 131.18
CA GLU A 62 -11.35 6.58 130.53
C GLU A 62 -11.61 5.81 129.23
N ARG A 63 -12.65 4.95 129.20
CA ARG A 63 -13.10 4.28 127.98
C ARG A 63 -13.58 5.28 126.93
N VAL A 64 -14.33 6.30 127.34
CA VAL A 64 -14.82 7.34 126.41
C VAL A 64 -13.66 8.16 125.84
N LYS A 65 -12.68 8.55 126.66
CA LYS A 65 -11.46 9.23 126.18
C LYS A 65 -10.64 8.38 125.21
N ALA A 66 -10.45 7.09 125.50
CA ALA A 66 -9.75 6.16 124.62
C ALA A 66 -10.50 5.91 123.29
N SER A 67 -11.84 5.88 123.32
CA SER A 67 -12.65 5.82 122.11
C SER A 67 -12.52 7.10 121.28
N ILE A 68 -12.55 8.29 121.91
CA ILE A 68 -12.38 9.57 121.21
C ILE A 68 -11.01 9.65 120.53
N THR A 69 -9.93 9.23 121.19
CA THR A 69 -8.59 9.20 120.58
C THR A 69 -8.49 8.20 119.43
N ASN A 70 -9.14 7.03 119.55
CA ASN A 70 -9.23 6.05 118.47
C ASN A 70 -10.01 6.58 117.25
N TYR A 71 -11.17 7.21 117.47
CA TYR A 71 -11.94 7.82 116.39
C TYR A 71 -11.22 9.00 115.74
N LYS A 72 -10.48 9.81 116.49
CA LYS A 72 -9.60 10.86 115.92
C LYS A 72 -8.52 10.27 115.02
N LYS A 73 -7.86 9.19 115.46
CA LYS A 73 -6.85 8.48 114.65
C LYS A 73 -7.45 7.89 113.38
N LYS A 74 -8.62 7.26 113.47
CA LYS A 74 -9.36 6.75 112.30
C LYS A 74 -9.78 7.87 111.34
N HIS A 75 -10.21 9.01 111.87
CA HIS A 75 -10.57 10.16 111.05
C HIS A 75 -9.38 10.73 110.29
N GLU A 76 -8.21 10.83 110.96
CA GLU A 76 -6.97 11.28 110.34
C GLU A 76 -6.48 10.29 109.26
N GLN A 77 -6.61 8.99 109.50
CA GLN A 77 -6.31 7.96 108.52
C GLN A 77 -7.26 8.01 107.30
N LEU A 78 -8.56 8.21 107.52
CA LEU A 78 -9.54 8.36 106.44
C LEU A 78 -9.30 9.62 105.61
N LEU A 79 -8.87 10.73 106.22
CA LEU A 79 -8.49 11.95 105.50
C LEU A 79 -7.27 11.71 104.61
N GLN A 80 -6.30 10.94 105.09
CA GLN A 80 -5.12 10.57 104.32
C GLN A 80 -5.47 9.64 103.14
N GLU A 81 -6.27 8.60 103.38
CA GLU A 81 -6.77 7.69 102.33
C GLU A 81 -7.62 8.44 101.30
N GLN A 82 -8.46 9.39 101.72
CA GLN A 82 -9.24 10.23 100.82
C GLN A 82 -8.33 11.10 99.93
N LYS A 83 -7.24 11.62 100.48
CA LYS A 83 -6.25 12.41 99.72
C LYS A 83 -5.52 11.53 98.69
N GLU A 84 -5.10 10.34 99.08
CA GLU A 84 -4.44 9.37 98.19
C GLU A 84 -5.37 8.86 97.08
N LEU A 85 -6.64 8.62 97.40
CA LEU A 85 -7.66 8.27 96.40
C LEU A 85 -7.91 9.43 95.43
N ALA A 86 -7.95 10.67 95.91
CA ALA A 86 -8.10 11.84 95.06
C ALA A 86 -6.92 11.98 94.08
N THR A 87 -5.68 11.81 94.55
CA THR A 87 -4.49 11.85 93.68
C THR A 87 -4.50 10.71 92.67
N CYS A 88 -4.78 9.48 93.10
CA CYS A 88 -4.85 8.30 92.22
C CYS A 88 -5.94 8.45 91.14
N ARG A 89 -7.12 8.97 91.51
CA ARG A 89 -8.21 9.28 90.57
C ARG A 89 -7.76 10.29 89.52
N ASP A 90 -7.13 11.37 89.94
CA ASP A 90 -6.72 12.45 89.03
C ASP A 90 -5.58 12.01 88.10
N GLU A 91 -4.65 11.18 88.58
CA GLU A 91 -3.62 10.53 87.75
C GLU A 91 -4.22 9.57 86.73
N THR A 92 -5.13 8.70 87.16
CA THR A 92 -5.84 7.77 86.27
C THR A 92 -6.61 8.53 85.20
N ARG A 93 -7.25 9.65 85.56
CA ARG A 93 -7.98 10.50 84.63
C ARG A 93 -7.07 11.16 83.60
N LYS A 94 -5.90 11.66 84.02
CA LYS A 94 -4.87 12.22 83.11
C LYS A 94 -4.38 11.16 82.14
N LEU A 95 -4.02 9.97 82.64
CA LEU A 95 -3.54 8.87 81.81
C LEU A 95 -4.60 8.44 80.79
N ALA A 96 -5.87 8.31 81.21
CA ALA A 96 -6.98 8.00 80.31
C ALA A 96 -7.18 9.07 79.22
N GLN A 97 -7.00 10.35 79.55
CA GLN A 97 -7.07 11.44 78.59
C GLN A 97 -5.91 11.41 77.58
N GLU A 98 -4.69 11.13 78.03
CA GLU A 98 -3.52 10.96 77.15
C GLU A 98 -3.68 9.79 76.19
N PHE A 99 -4.20 8.66 76.67
CA PHE A 99 -4.50 7.51 75.81
C PHE A 99 -5.56 7.87 74.76
N ARG A 100 -6.64 8.55 75.14
CA ARG A 100 -7.66 9.00 74.19
C ARG A 100 -7.06 9.89 73.09
N LEU A 101 -6.25 10.88 73.47
CA LEU A 101 -5.58 11.78 72.51
C LEU A 101 -4.63 11.02 71.57
N ARG A 102 -3.87 10.06 72.09
CA ARG A 102 -2.99 9.22 71.26
C ARG A 102 -3.78 8.35 70.29
N THR A 103 -4.85 7.71 70.76
CA THR A 103 -5.71 6.87 69.92
C THR A 103 -6.37 7.68 68.80
N GLU A 104 -6.88 8.87 69.12
CA GLU A 104 -7.49 9.76 68.13
C GLU A 104 -6.46 10.24 67.09
N LYS A 105 -5.28 10.68 67.53
CA LYS A 105 -4.20 11.08 66.63
C LYS A 105 -3.76 9.93 65.72
N LEU A 106 -3.60 8.72 66.28
CA LEU A 106 -3.22 7.54 65.52
C LEU A 106 -4.29 7.16 64.49
N SER A 107 -5.57 7.21 64.89
CA SER A 107 -6.70 6.96 63.99
C SER A 107 -6.75 7.95 62.83
N GLN A 108 -6.55 9.25 63.10
CA GLN A 108 -6.48 10.27 62.06
C GLN A 108 -5.30 10.06 61.10
N THR A 109 -4.13 9.68 61.61
CA THR A 109 -2.98 9.37 60.74
C THR A 109 -3.24 8.15 59.86
N LEU A 110 -3.83 7.08 60.42
CA LEU A 110 -4.18 5.88 59.66
C LEU A 110 -5.20 6.18 58.56
N GLN A 111 -6.25 6.94 58.86
CA GLN A 111 -7.23 7.35 57.86
C GLN A 111 -6.61 8.19 56.74
N LYS A 112 -5.71 9.12 57.08
CA LYS A 112 -5.00 9.93 56.09
C LYS A 112 -4.10 9.08 55.19
N ASP A 113 -3.41 8.11 55.77
CA ASP A 113 -2.54 7.19 55.04
C ASP A 113 -3.34 6.25 54.12
N GLU A 114 -4.48 5.73 54.58
CA GLU A 114 -5.41 4.94 53.77
C GLU A 114 -5.93 5.73 52.56
N LEU A 115 -6.37 6.98 52.77
CA LEU A 115 -6.82 7.86 51.69
C LEU A 115 -5.70 8.15 50.69
N SER A 116 -4.49 8.45 51.18
CA SER A 116 -3.29 8.67 50.36
C SER A 116 -2.92 7.43 49.54
N HIS A 117 -2.98 6.25 50.15
CA HIS A 117 -2.68 4.99 49.48
C HIS A 117 -3.72 4.66 48.40
N LYS A 118 -5.00 4.87 48.70
CA LYS A 118 -6.10 4.68 47.74
C LYS A 118 -5.98 5.60 46.53
N ASP A 119 -5.62 6.88 46.74
CA ASP A 119 -5.38 7.83 45.65
C ASP A 119 -4.18 7.41 44.77
N LYS A 120 -3.07 6.98 45.39
CA LYS A 120 -1.90 6.45 44.66
C LYS A 120 -2.25 5.24 43.81
N ILE A 121 -2.97 4.26 44.37
CA ILE A 121 -3.43 3.09 43.62
C ILE A 121 -4.35 3.50 42.47
N GLY A 122 -5.25 4.46 42.71
CA GLY A 122 -6.14 4.99 41.68
C GLY A 122 -5.38 5.59 40.49
N LYS A 123 -4.36 6.42 40.78
CA LYS A 123 -3.49 7.04 39.77
C LYS A 123 -2.70 6.00 38.98
N GLU A 124 -2.10 5.02 39.64
CA GLU A 124 -1.34 3.96 38.95
C GLU A 124 -2.25 3.06 38.11
N LYS A 125 -3.46 2.73 38.59
CA LYS A 125 -4.46 2.01 37.78
C LYS A 125 -4.88 2.80 36.53
N ALA A 126 -5.03 4.12 36.64
CA ALA A 126 -5.38 4.97 35.50
C ALA A 126 -4.25 4.99 34.46
N LYS A 127 -3.00 5.15 34.89
CA LYS A 127 -1.82 5.06 33.99
C LYS A 127 -1.73 3.71 33.29
N LEU A 128 -1.93 2.61 34.03
CA LEU A 128 -1.88 1.27 33.46
C LEU A 128 -2.93 1.08 32.35
N LYS A 129 -4.15 1.58 32.55
CA LYS A 129 -5.19 1.54 31.51
C LYS A 129 -4.79 2.32 30.27
N LEU A 130 -4.23 3.52 30.46
CA LEU A 130 -3.80 4.38 29.35
C LEU A 130 -2.67 3.71 28.55
N HIS A 131 -1.66 3.15 29.22
CA HIS A 131 -0.60 2.40 28.54
C HIS A 131 -1.11 1.15 27.83
N MET A 132 -2.09 0.44 28.39
CA MET A 132 -2.68 -0.73 27.73
C MET A 132 -3.45 -0.34 26.47
N GLU A 133 -4.09 0.83 26.45
CA GLU A 133 -4.74 1.38 25.26
C GLU A 133 -3.71 1.82 24.21
N GLU A 134 -2.65 2.51 24.61
CA GLU A 134 -1.51 2.87 23.75
C GLU A 134 -0.85 1.62 23.14
N GLU A 135 -0.66 0.55 23.91
CA GLU A 135 -0.08 -0.71 23.43
C GLU A 135 -0.96 -1.34 22.35
N LEU A 136 -2.29 -1.35 22.52
CA LEU A 136 -3.22 -1.84 21.51
C LEU A 136 -3.20 -0.98 20.24
N ASP A 137 -3.05 0.33 20.38
CA ASP A 137 -2.93 1.25 19.24
C ASP A 137 -1.64 1.01 18.47
N LEU A 138 -0.52 0.87 19.18
CA LEU A 138 0.78 0.58 18.59
C LEU A 138 0.80 -0.78 17.88
N LEU A 139 0.19 -1.81 18.46
CA LEU A 139 0.08 -3.13 17.83
C LEU A 139 -0.70 -3.06 16.52
N ARG A 140 -1.80 -2.32 16.49
CA ARG A 140 -2.57 -2.08 15.25
C ARG A 140 -1.75 -1.34 14.21
N GLU A 141 -0.94 -0.38 14.62
CA GLU A 141 -0.11 0.38 13.68
C GLU A 141 1.04 -0.47 13.12
N ILE A 142 1.68 -1.30 13.94
CA ILE A 142 2.68 -2.28 13.50
C ILE A 142 2.08 -3.22 12.45
N GLU A 143 0.88 -3.76 12.69
CA GLU A 143 0.24 -4.68 11.75
C GLU A 143 -0.05 -4.00 10.39
N LYS A 144 -0.49 -2.74 10.39
CA LYS A 144 -0.69 -1.96 9.15
C LYS A 144 0.63 -1.75 8.40
N VAL A 145 1.67 -1.34 9.12
CA VAL A 145 2.99 -1.07 8.51
C VAL A 145 3.59 -2.36 7.95
N GLU A 146 3.49 -3.48 8.67
CA GLU A 146 3.95 -4.78 8.17
C GLU A 146 3.21 -5.22 6.91
N LYS A 147 1.90 -4.96 6.84
CA LYS A 147 1.11 -5.26 5.64
C LYS A 147 1.55 -4.41 4.45
N ALA A 148 1.68 -3.09 4.64
CA ALA A 148 2.15 -2.19 3.60
C ALA A 148 3.56 -2.56 3.11
N LEU A 149 4.47 -2.91 4.02
CA LEU A 149 5.82 -3.34 3.68
C LEU A 149 5.83 -4.63 2.84
N LYS A 150 4.96 -5.60 3.16
CA LYS A 150 4.82 -6.84 2.37
C LYS A 150 4.29 -6.55 0.97
N GLU A 151 3.32 -5.66 0.82
CA GLU A 151 2.78 -5.23 -0.47
C GLU A 151 3.84 -4.53 -1.31
N GLU A 152 4.59 -3.60 -0.73
CA GLU A 152 5.65 -2.87 -1.41
C GLU A 152 6.85 -3.77 -1.77
N ALA A 153 7.21 -4.72 -0.92
CA ALA A 153 8.21 -5.73 -1.24
C ALA A 153 7.79 -6.63 -2.41
N ALA A 154 6.51 -7.02 -2.48
CA ALA A 154 5.97 -7.80 -3.60
C ALA A 154 6.01 -6.99 -4.91
N GLN A 155 5.64 -5.71 -4.86
CA GLN A 155 5.74 -4.80 -6.02
C GLN A 155 7.19 -4.64 -6.49
N ASN A 156 8.13 -4.39 -5.58
CA ASN A 156 9.55 -4.27 -5.92
C ASN A 156 10.11 -5.56 -6.54
N SER A 157 9.70 -6.73 -6.04
CA SER A 157 10.09 -8.01 -6.65
C SER A 157 9.59 -8.13 -8.09
N CYS A 158 8.34 -7.72 -8.36
CA CYS A 158 7.77 -7.74 -9.70
C CYS A 158 8.51 -6.78 -10.65
N LEU A 159 8.76 -5.55 -10.21
CA LEU A 159 9.51 -4.54 -10.98
C LEU A 159 10.94 -5.00 -11.30
N LYS A 160 11.58 -5.70 -10.36
CA LYS A 160 12.92 -6.25 -10.58
C LYS A 160 12.91 -7.36 -11.63
N GLU A 161 11.98 -8.30 -11.54
CA GLU A 161 11.82 -9.35 -12.57
C GLU A 161 11.55 -8.74 -13.95
N GLN A 162 10.72 -7.69 -14.03
CA GLN A 162 10.49 -6.96 -15.27
C GLN A 162 11.78 -6.32 -15.79
N THR A 163 12.54 -5.62 -14.94
CA THR A 163 13.79 -4.95 -15.33
C THR A 163 14.83 -5.94 -15.87
N ASP A 164 15.00 -7.09 -15.21
CA ASP A 164 15.92 -8.14 -15.65
C ASP A 164 15.55 -8.65 -17.06
N VAL A 165 14.26 -8.81 -17.36
CA VAL A 165 13.76 -9.15 -18.70
C VAL A 165 14.07 -8.06 -19.72
N PHE A 166 13.94 -6.77 -19.38
CA PHE A 166 14.27 -5.67 -20.29
C PHE A 166 15.75 -5.65 -20.68
N THR A 167 16.66 -5.97 -19.75
CA THR A 167 18.10 -6.03 -20.07
C THR A 167 18.48 -7.18 -21.02
N ALA A 168 17.56 -8.13 -21.25
CA ALA A 168 17.80 -9.29 -22.10
C ALA A 168 17.33 -9.11 -23.57
N VAL A 169 16.81 -7.93 -23.96
CA VAL A 169 16.22 -7.68 -25.30
C VAL A 169 16.73 -6.31 -25.83
N PRO A 170 17.31 -6.20 -27.06
CA PRO A 170 16.78 -6.75 -28.32
C PRO A 170 17.74 -7.53 -29.24
N GLU A 171 17.16 -8.48 -29.98
CA GLU A 171 17.76 -9.29 -31.06
C GLU A 171 17.95 -8.50 -32.37
N ARG A 172 18.48 -7.27 -32.32
CA ARG A 172 19.06 -6.68 -33.54
C ARG A 172 20.52 -7.14 -33.62
N LYS A 173 20.93 -7.71 -34.75
CA LYS A 173 22.35 -7.93 -35.04
C LYS A 173 23.02 -6.56 -35.17
N PHE A 174 23.53 -6.05 -34.05
CA PHE A 174 24.28 -4.81 -34.04
C PHE A 174 25.67 -5.07 -34.63
N PHE A 175 25.94 -4.50 -35.80
CA PHE A 175 27.30 -4.39 -36.31
C PHE A 175 27.92 -3.16 -35.66
N PHE A 176 28.59 -3.36 -34.52
CA PHE A 176 29.31 -2.29 -33.85
C PHE A 176 30.47 -1.82 -34.74
N LYS A 177 30.29 -0.66 -35.39
CA LYS A 177 31.35 0.09 -36.05
C LYS A 177 31.54 1.40 -35.30
N GLY A 178 32.44 1.47 -34.31
CA GLY A 178 32.88 2.76 -33.74
C GLY A 178 33.26 2.76 -32.26
N ALA A 179 34.27 3.58 -31.94
CA ALA A 179 35.02 3.67 -30.69
C ALA A 179 34.21 4.10 -29.45
N THR A 180 34.58 3.53 -28.30
CA THR A 180 33.92 3.68 -27.00
C THR A 180 34.25 5.02 -26.33
N GLU A 181 33.40 6.03 -26.52
CA GLU A 181 33.35 7.20 -25.63
C GLU A 181 32.10 7.15 -24.74
N LYS A 182 32.39 7.13 -23.43
CA LYS A 182 31.55 7.34 -22.24
C LYS A 182 30.02 7.26 -22.41
N ALA A 183 29.47 6.22 -21.80
CA ALA A 183 28.05 5.95 -21.63
C ALA A 183 27.36 7.03 -20.76
N VAL A 184 26.42 7.75 -21.35
CA VAL A 184 25.00 7.86 -20.95
C VAL A 184 24.25 8.34 -22.20
N LYS A 185 23.79 7.41 -23.04
CA LYS A 185 22.76 7.73 -24.04
C LYS A 185 21.59 6.81 -23.74
N ALA A 186 20.47 7.42 -23.36
CA ALA A 186 19.19 6.73 -23.36
C ALA A 186 19.06 6.00 -24.70
N GLU A 187 18.81 4.70 -24.65
CA GLU A 187 18.61 3.87 -25.83
C GLU A 187 17.46 4.49 -26.63
N THR A 188 17.83 5.11 -27.75
CA THR A 188 16.89 5.87 -28.55
C THR A 188 16.31 4.88 -29.54
N PHE A 189 15.06 4.47 -29.32
CA PHE A 189 14.37 3.62 -30.28
C PHE A 189 14.11 4.42 -31.55
N GLU A 190 14.63 3.94 -32.66
CA GLU A 190 14.34 4.47 -33.98
C GLU A 190 12.96 3.95 -34.41
N MET A 191 11.97 4.81 -34.35
CA MET A 191 10.61 4.54 -34.83
C MET A 191 10.46 5.14 -36.22
N GLU A 192 10.13 4.32 -37.21
CA GLU A 192 9.75 4.77 -38.55
C GLU A 192 8.22 4.94 -38.61
N PRO A 193 7.67 6.15 -38.42
CA PRO A 193 6.24 6.35 -38.50
C PRO A 193 5.75 6.12 -39.94
N ARG A 194 4.67 5.36 -40.06
CA ARG A 194 3.88 5.23 -41.28
C ARG A 194 2.55 5.91 -41.03
N VAL A 195 2.27 6.99 -41.76
CA VAL A 195 1.07 7.81 -41.59
C VAL A 195 0.18 7.65 -42.81
N GLU A 196 -1.02 7.16 -42.60
CA GLU A 196 -2.06 7.12 -43.62
C GLU A 196 -2.73 8.49 -43.72
N TYR A 197 -2.77 9.03 -44.93
CA TYR A 197 -3.37 10.31 -45.23
C TYR A 197 -4.55 10.12 -46.20
N PRO A 198 -5.79 10.35 -45.74
CA PRO A 198 -6.96 10.24 -46.61
C PRO A 198 -7.00 11.43 -47.58
N MET A 199 -7.09 11.16 -48.87
CA MET A 199 -7.18 12.20 -49.90
C MET A 199 -8.64 12.53 -50.22
N GLU A 200 -8.96 13.81 -50.34
CA GLU A 200 -10.25 14.25 -50.84
C GLU A 200 -10.34 14.04 -52.36
N GLY A 201 -11.54 13.82 -52.90
CA GLY A 201 -11.73 13.69 -54.34
C GLY A 201 -11.31 14.96 -55.09
N GLY A 202 -10.67 14.81 -56.25
CA GLY A 202 -10.19 15.94 -57.05
C GLY A 202 -8.94 16.61 -56.46
N THR A 203 -8.10 15.82 -55.77
CA THR A 203 -6.81 16.27 -55.23
C THR A 203 -5.65 15.41 -55.73
N ALA A 204 -4.45 15.98 -55.78
CA ALA A 204 -3.23 15.23 -56.10
C ALA A 204 -2.12 15.57 -55.11
N LEU A 205 -1.28 14.59 -54.80
CA LEU A 205 -0.05 14.77 -54.04
C LEU A 205 1.15 14.68 -54.98
N VAL A 206 2.03 15.66 -54.87
CA VAL A 206 3.28 15.69 -55.63
C VAL A 206 4.43 15.77 -54.64
N THR A 207 5.28 14.75 -54.63
CA THR A 207 6.52 14.72 -53.84
C THR A 207 7.69 15.00 -54.75
N PHE A 208 8.43 16.06 -54.45
CA PHE A 208 9.62 16.46 -55.20
C PHE A 208 10.88 15.88 -54.56
N GLU A 209 11.92 15.66 -55.37
CA GLU A 209 13.22 15.24 -54.85
C GLU A 209 13.82 16.32 -53.94
N GLU A 210 13.73 17.59 -54.36
CA GLU A 210 14.23 18.76 -53.63
C GLU A 210 13.13 19.52 -52.87
N GLU A 211 13.35 19.78 -51.57
CA GLU A 211 12.47 20.63 -50.73
C GLU A 211 12.32 22.07 -51.27
N VAL A 212 13.36 22.59 -51.93
CA VAL A 212 13.37 23.97 -52.45
C VAL A 212 12.32 24.14 -53.57
N VAL A 213 12.09 23.09 -54.37
CA VAL A 213 11.08 23.09 -55.43
C VAL A 213 9.67 23.14 -54.83
N ALA A 214 9.39 22.28 -53.83
CA ALA A 214 8.11 22.27 -53.14
C ALA A 214 7.77 23.64 -52.52
N LYS A 215 8.74 24.32 -51.90
CA LYS A 215 8.55 25.68 -51.35
C LYS A 215 8.17 26.70 -52.43
N LYS A 216 8.84 26.68 -53.59
CA LYS A 216 8.52 27.59 -54.71
C LYS A 216 7.10 27.39 -55.22
N ILE A 217 6.68 26.13 -55.37
CA ILE A 217 5.32 25.79 -55.80
C ILE A 217 4.27 26.30 -54.80
N LEU A 218 4.55 26.17 -53.50
CA LEU A 218 3.69 26.68 -52.42
C LEU A 218 3.65 28.21 -52.35
N GLU A 219 4.74 28.89 -52.66
CA GLU A 219 4.81 30.36 -52.73
C GLU A 219 3.94 30.91 -53.88
N MET A 220 3.90 30.21 -55.02
CA MET A 220 3.08 30.58 -56.18
C MET A 220 1.58 30.36 -55.95
N LYS A 221 1.20 29.42 -55.06
CA LYS A 221 -0.17 29.05 -54.63
C LYS A 221 -1.13 28.56 -55.71
N THR A 222 -1.14 29.15 -56.89
CA THR A 222 -2.07 28.82 -57.98
C THR A 222 -1.30 28.58 -59.26
N HIS A 223 -1.59 27.47 -59.92
CA HIS A 223 -0.94 27.05 -61.16
C HIS A 223 -1.98 26.85 -62.25
N GLN A 224 -1.67 27.32 -63.45
CA GLN A 224 -2.54 27.18 -64.62
C GLN A 224 -1.98 26.07 -65.52
N VAL A 225 -2.65 24.93 -65.55
CA VAL A 225 -2.21 23.74 -66.28
C VAL A 225 -2.94 23.68 -67.61
N ASN A 226 -2.18 23.62 -68.70
CA ASN A 226 -2.73 23.55 -70.06
C ASN A 226 -2.99 22.09 -70.45
N LEU A 227 -4.21 21.77 -70.88
CA LEU A 227 -4.61 20.38 -71.16
C LEU A 227 -4.32 19.91 -72.60
N GLY A 228 -3.58 20.69 -73.40
CA GLY A 228 -3.02 20.28 -74.70
C GLY A 228 -4.01 20.15 -75.87
N GLU A 229 -5.20 19.58 -75.66
CA GLU A 229 -6.10 19.17 -76.75
C GLU A 229 -7.14 20.24 -77.16
N SER A 230 -7.28 21.30 -76.38
CA SER A 230 -8.08 22.49 -76.67
C SER A 230 -7.44 23.65 -75.91
N GLU A 231 -7.79 24.91 -76.19
CA GLU A 231 -7.36 26.08 -75.38
C GLU A 231 -7.93 26.07 -73.92
N CYS A 232 -8.17 24.90 -73.36
CA CYS A 232 -8.65 24.66 -72.01
C CYS A 232 -7.46 24.57 -71.04
N SER A 233 -7.47 25.46 -70.07
CA SER A 233 -6.55 25.45 -68.93
C SER A 233 -7.32 25.23 -67.64
N ILE A 234 -6.81 24.38 -66.74
CA ILE A 234 -7.35 24.23 -65.39
C ILE A 234 -6.53 25.02 -64.39
N THR A 235 -7.20 25.56 -63.37
CA THR A 235 -6.53 26.26 -62.27
C THR A 235 -6.47 25.33 -61.06
N VAL A 236 -5.26 24.94 -60.69
CA VAL A 236 -5.00 24.11 -59.50
C VAL A 236 -4.40 24.95 -58.39
N GLU A 237 -4.78 24.66 -57.15
CA GLU A 237 -4.29 25.37 -55.96
C GLU A 237 -3.34 24.46 -55.17
N ALA A 238 -2.11 24.92 -54.97
CA ALA A 238 -1.06 24.26 -54.21
C ALA A 238 -1.15 24.63 -52.71
N ARG A 239 -1.21 23.61 -51.86
CA ARG A 239 -1.30 23.72 -50.40
C ARG A 239 -0.26 22.84 -49.72
N PRO A 240 0.22 23.24 -48.53
CA PRO A 240 1.13 22.41 -47.76
C PRO A 240 0.39 21.18 -47.19
N VAL A 241 1.02 20.01 -47.25
CA VAL A 241 0.50 18.81 -46.59
C VAL A 241 0.86 18.86 -45.11
N GLN A 242 -0.16 18.76 -44.25
CA GLN A 242 0.01 18.69 -42.80
C GLN A 242 -0.34 17.29 -42.31
N LEU A 243 0.61 16.64 -41.65
CA LEU A 243 0.44 15.32 -41.07
C LEU A 243 0.46 15.40 -39.54
N MET A 244 -0.45 14.68 -38.89
CA MET A 244 -0.41 14.47 -37.45
C MET A 244 0.58 13.35 -37.15
N VAL A 245 1.74 13.71 -36.62
CA VAL A 245 2.81 12.76 -36.28
C VAL A 245 2.96 12.61 -34.77
N PRO A 246 3.32 11.43 -34.26
CA PRO A 246 3.65 11.24 -32.86
C PRO A 246 4.88 12.07 -32.47
N ARG A 247 4.79 12.79 -31.35
CA ARG A 247 5.88 13.57 -30.73
C ARG A 247 6.46 12.86 -29.51
N LEU A 248 5.61 12.23 -28.72
CA LEU A 248 5.99 11.45 -27.54
C LEU A 248 5.10 10.23 -27.48
N VAL A 249 5.72 9.06 -27.28
CA VAL A 249 5.04 7.81 -27.02
C VAL A 249 5.67 7.23 -25.76
N GLU A 250 4.91 7.15 -24.67
CA GLU A 250 5.28 6.43 -23.46
C GLU A 250 4.49 5.12 -23.45
N ILE A 251 5.21 4.02 -23.29
CA ILE A 251 4.65 2.66 -23.30
C ILE A 251 4.99 2.05 -21.95
N ASP A 252 3.95 1.75 -21.17
CA ASP A 252 4.09 0.91 -19.99
C ASP A 252 4.09 -0.54 -20.43
N THR A 253 5.07 -1.31 -19.95
CA THR A 253 5.32 -2.64 -20.48
C THR A 253 5.39 -3.65 -19.36
N GLU A 254 4.65 -4.74 -19.49
CA GLU A 254 4.56 -5.81 -18.51
C GLU A 254 4.86 -7.17 -19.15
N VAL A 255 5.46 -8.08 -18.38
CA VAL A 255 5.69 -9.47 -18.82
C VAL A 255 4.38 -10.23 -18.77
N CYS A 256 3.96 -10.80 -19.89
CA CYS A 256 2.74 -11.60 -19.96
C CYS A 256 2.95 -12.98 -19.33
N PRO A 257 2.16 -13.39 -18.32
CA PRO A 257 2.31 -14.70 -17.68
C PRO A 257 1.82 -15.87 -18.56
N ARG A 258 1.01 -15.60 -19.59
CA ARG A 258 0.43 -16.62 -20.47
C ARG A 258 1.09 -16.74 -21.83
N ARG A 259 1.86 -15.74 -22.26
CA ARG A 259 2.35 -15.66 -23.63
C ARG A 259 3.87 -15.78 -23.65
N ILE A 260 4.37 -16.54 -24.61
CA ILE A 260 5.79 -16.63 -24.90
C ILE A 260 6.05 -16.22 -26.34
N LEU A 261 7.25 -15.70 -26.58
CA LEU A 261 7.78 -15.44 -27.91
C LEU A 261 8.82 -16.51 -28.24
N ILE A 262 8.71 -17.10 -29.42
CA ILE A 262 9.63 -18.12 -29.90
C ILE A 262 10.40 -17.58 -31.10
N SER A 263 11.72 -17.52 -30.99
CA SER A 263 12.67 -17.08 -32.03
C SER A 263 13.60 -18.22 -32.45
N ASP A 264 14.50 -17.94 -33.40
CA ASP A 264 15.42 -18.92 -34.03
C ASP A 264 14.70 -20.10 -34.73
N LEU A 265 13.58 -19.79 -35.39
CA LEU A 265 12.75 -20.77 -36.08
C LEU A 265 13.31 -21.10 -37.48
N PRO A 266 13.24 -22.37 -37.92
CA PRO A 266 13.66 -22.75 -39.27
C PRO A 266 12.69 -22.20 -40.32
N ARG A 267 13.21 -21.86 -41.50
CA ARG A 267 12.37 -21.47 -42.65
C ARG A 267 11.68 -22.71 -43.21
N MET A 268 10.38 -22.82 -42.98
CA MET A 268 9.52 -23.91 -43.46
C MET A 268 8.07 -23.44 -43.60
N ASP A 269 7.17 -24.35 -43.91
CA ASP A 269 5.75 -24.03 -44.07
C ASP A 269 5.13 -23.62 -42.73
N THR A 270 4.42 -22.49 -42.73
CA THR A 270 3.92 -21.81 -41.52
C THR A 270 2.94 -22.69 -40.74
N GLU A 271 2.02 -23.36 -41.42
CA GLU A 271 0.99 -24.20 -40.79
C GLU A 271 1.59 -25.39 -40.02
N ASN A 272 2.53 -26.13 -40.62
CA ASN A 272 3.21 -27.24 -39.94
C ASN A 272 4.12 -26.74 -38.82
N LEU A 273 4.79 -25.60 -39.00
CA LEU A 273 5.61 -25.00 -37.95
C LEU A 273 4.77 -24.71 -36.69
N LEU A 274 3.67 -23.98 -36.85
CA LEU A 274 2.75 -23.64 -35.77
C LEU A 274 2.19 -24.90 -35.09
N ASN A 275 1.69 -25.85 -35.88
CA ASN A 275 1.14 -27.11 -35.36
C ASN A 275 2.19 -27.93 -34.59
N LYS A 276 3.44 -28.00 -35.07
CA LYS A 276 4.51 -28.71 -34.35
C LYS A 276 4.92 -28.02 -33.06
N LEU A 277 4.97 -26.69 -33.05
CA LEU A 277 5.27 -25.91 -31.84
C LEU A 277 4.14 -26.08 -30.81
N GLU A 278 2.89 -25.95 -31.23
CA GLU A 278 1.71 -26.17 -30.39
C GLU A 278 1.71 -27.58 -29.77
N ILE A 279 1.93 -28.63 -30.56
CA ILE A 279 2.02 -30.01 -30.06
C ILE A 279 3.24 -30.21 -29.13
N HIS A 280 4.33 -29.48 -29.34
CA HIS A 280 5.51 -29.58 -28.50
C HIS A 280 5.27 -28.95 -27.13
N PHE A 281 4.78 -27.71 -27.12
CA PHE A 281 4.57 -26.90 -25.92
C PHE A 281 3.24 -27.22 -25.23
N SER A 282 2.32 -27.96 -25.83
CA SER A 282 1.16 -28.52 -25.13
C SER A 282 1.52 -29.60 -24.10
N LYS A 283 2.71 -30.20 -24.23
CA LYS A 283 3.13 -31.33 -23.38
C LYS A 283 3.85 -30.85 -22.13
N ARG A 284 3.26 -31.16 -20.97
CA ARG A 284 3.85 -30.91 -19.64
C ARG A 284 5.28 -31.44 -19.47
N LYS A 285 5.66 -32.51 -20.18
CA LYS A 285 7.01 -33.09 -20.15
C LYS A 285 8.10 -32.13 -20.64
N HIS A 286 7.74 -31.13 -21.44
CA HIS A 286 8.65 -30.09 -21.92
C HIS A 286 8.47 -28.76 -21.15
N GLY A 287 7.85 -28.79 -19.96
CA GLY A 287 7.57 -27.60 -19.15
C GLY A 287 6.32 -26.81 -19.55
N GLY A 288 5.73 -27.14 -20.72
CA GLY A 288 4.55 -26.47 -21.26
C GLY A 288 3.21 -26.91 -20.65
N GLY A 289 2.11 -26.57 -21.32
CA GLY A 289 0.74 -26.86 -20.87
C GLY A 289 -0.28 -26.49 -21.95
N GLU A 290 -1.57 -26.54 -21.63
CA GLU A 290 -2.64 -26.36 -22.63
C GLU A 290 -2.50 -25.01 -23.36
N VAL A 291 -2.47 -25.10 -24.70
CA VAL A 291 -2.28 -23.96 -25.60
C VAL A 291 -3.66 -23.46 -25.99
N ASP A 292 -3.87 -22.16 -25.83
CA ASP A 292 -5.09 -21.46 -26.21
C ASP A 292 -4.99 -20.97 -27.66
N ASP A 293 -3.83 -20.42 -28.04
CA ASP A 293 -3.62 -19.83 -29.36
C ASP A 293 -2.14 -19.86 -29.79
N CYS A 294 -1.90 -19.84 -31.10
CA CYS A 294 -0.57 -19.96 -31.72
C CYS A 294 -0.49 -19.14 -33.01
N GLU A 295 0.18 -17.99 -32.96
CA GLU A 295 0.22 -17.01 -34.05
C GLU A 295 1.66 -16.79 -34.55
N MET A 296 1.83 -16.66 -35.88
CA MET A 296 3.11 -16.32 -36.49
C MET A 296 3.19 -14.83 -36.80
N MET A 297 4.28 -14.18 -36.38
CA MET A 297 4.63 -12.82 -36.76
C MET A 297 5.50 -12.84 -38.03
N PRO A 298 4.97 -12.45 -39.20
CA PRO A 298 5.71 -12.54 -40.46
C PRO A 298 6.88 -11.56 -40.53
N ASP A 299 6.79 -10.42 -39.86
CA ASP A 299 7.80 -9.35 -39.91
C ASP A 299 9.13 -9.77 -39.28
N SER A 300 9.07 -10.51 -38.17
CA SER A 300 10.22 -10.95 -37.38
C SER A 300 10.53 -12.44 -37.48
N TRP A 301 9.71 -13.22 -38.20
CA TRP A 301 9.78 -14.69 -38.24
C TRP A 301 9.77 -15.31 -36.84
N THR A 302 8.94 -14.77 -35.95
CA THR A 302 8.76 -15.25 -34.58
C THR A 302 7.35 -15.81 -34.40
N VAL A 303 7.18 -16.74 -33.45
CA VAL A 303 5.87 -17.30 -33.11
C VAL A 303 5.48 -16.87 -31.71
N VAL A 304 4.26 -16.39 -31.56
CA VAL A 304 3.66 -16.08 -30.26
C VAL A 304 2.76 -17.23 -29.89
N LEU A 305 2.99 -17.79 -28.71
CA LEU A 305 2.23 -18.93 -28.22
C LEU A 305 1.56 -18.54 -26.90
N THR A 306 0.24 -18.71 -26.86
CA THR A 306 -0.63 -18.30 -25.74
C THR A 306 -1.12 -19.54 -25.03
N PHE A 307 -0.93 -19.59 -23.71
CA PHE A 307 -1.39 -20.69 -22.87
C PHE A 307 -2.64 -20.32 -22.07
N VAL A 308 -3.42 -21.33 -21.70
CA VAL A 308 -4.59 -21.16 -20.83
C VAL A 308 -4.16 -20.78 -19.40
N ASP A 309 -3.10 -21.41 -18.87
CA ASP A 309 -2.61 -21.19 -17.50
C ASP A 309 -1.51 -20.11 -17.42
N ASN A 310 -1.55 -19.29 -16.34
CA ASN A 310 -0.62 -18.19 -16.06
C ASN A 310 0.80 -18.59 -15.65
N ASP A 311 1.04 -19.85 -15.30
CA ASP A 311 2.35 -20.25 -14.74
C ASP A 311 3.27 -20.88 -15.79
N ILE A 312 2.78 -21.08 -17.01
CA ILE A 312 3.51 -21.82 -18.05
C ILE A 312 4.61 -20.96 -18.67
N ALA A 313 4.34 -19.69 -18.97
CA ALA A 313 5.30 -18.84 -19.67
C ALA A 313 6.60 -18.70 -18.87
N LYS A 314 6.52 -18.37 -17.57
CA LYS A 314 7.69 -18.19 -16.69
C LYS A 314 8.62 -19.42 -16.70
N ARG A 315 8.05 -20.63 -16.58
CA ARG A 315 8.84 -21.87 -16.60
C ARG A 315 9.56 -22.12 -17.92
N LEU A 316 8.93 -21.74 -19.03
CA LEU A 316 9.52 -21.92 -20.36
C LEU A 316 10.61 -20.88 -20.63
N THR A 317 10.42 -19.65 -20.15
CA THR A 317 11.39 -18.56 -20.30
C THR A 317 12.63 -18.76 -19.43
N ASP A 318 12.52 -19.39 -18.27
CA ASP A 318 13.66 -19.70 -17.39
C ASP A 318 14.68 -20.66 -18.04
N ILE A 319 14.21 -21.53 -18.95
CA ILE A 319 15.06 -22.49 -19.67
C ILE A 319 15.69 -21.85 -20.92
N GLU A 320 15.07 -20.80 -21.46
CA GLU A 320 15.42 -20.02 -22.66
C GLU A 320 15.55 -20.82 -23.97
N TYR A 321 16.18 -21.99 -23.99
CA TYR A 321 16.40 -22.78 -25.21
C TYR A 321 15.76 -24.16 -25.13
N HIS A 322 14.94 -24.49 -26.12
CA HIS A 322 14.18 -25.73 -26.18
C HIS A 322 14.50 -26.52 -27.45
N ASP A 323 14.71 -27.83 -27.32
CA ASP A 323 14.94 -28.73 -28.45
C ASP A 323 13.61 -29.29 -28.98
N VAL A 324 13.07 -28.66 -30.02
CA VAL A 324 11.81 -29.06 -30.64
C VAL A 324 12.07 -30.03 -31.79
N LYS A 325 11.25 -31.08 -31.91
CA LYS A 325 11.30 -32.00 -33.06
C LYS A 325 10.50 -31.44 -34.23
N LEU A 326 11.18 -30.84 -35.20
CA LEU A 326 10.58 -30.39 -36.46
C LEU A 326 11.05 -31.28 -37.61
N GLN A 327 10.12 -31.82 -38.40
CA GLN A 327 10.38 -32.63 -39.61
C GLN A 327 11.49 -33.69 -39.42
N ASN A 328 11.42 -34.47 -38.32
CA ASN A 328 12.37 -35.52 -37.94
C ASN A 328 13.80 -35.07 -37.56
N LYS A 329 14.04 -33.76 -37.42
CA LYS A 329 15.28 -33.21 -36.85
C LYS A 329 14.97 -32.51 -35.52
N LYS A 330 15.94 -32.52 -34.61
CA LYS A 330 15.87 -31.67 -33.40
C LYS A 330 16.41 -30.30 -33.78
N GLN A 331 15.58 -29.28 -33.59
CA GLN A 331 15.94 -27.89 -33.79
C GLN A 331 15.89 -27.19 -32.44
N ARG A 332 16.97 -26.48 -32.12
CA ARG A 332 17.02 -25.62 -30.95
C ARG A 332 16.30 -24.32 -31.29
N VAL A 333 15.25 -24.00 -30.54
CA VAL A 333 14.51 -22.74 -30.63
C VAL A 333 14.72 -21.96 -29.34
N ARG A 334 14.65 -20.64 -29.42
CA ARG A 334 14.76 -19.76 -28.26
C ARG A 334 13.37 -19.31 -27.84
N VAL A 335 13.12 -19.30 -26.54
CA VAL A 335 11.85 -18.92 -25.91
C VAL A 335 12.12 -17.76 -24.97
N THR A 336 11.49 -16.62 -25.25
CA THR A 336 11.62 -15.39 -24.48
C THR A 336 10.23 -14.96 -23.97
N PRO A 337 10.18 -14.19 -22.86
CA PRO A 337 8.93 -13.68 -22.34
C PRO A 337 8.26 -12.75 -23.35
N PHE A 338 6.94 -12.85 -23.48
CA PHE A 338 6.17 -11.91 -24.28
C PHE A 338 5.90 -10.65 -23.45
N LEU A 339 6.20 -9.48 -24.01
CA LEU A 339 5.97 -8.19 -23.37
C LEU A 339 4.67 -7.58 -23.90
N ASN A 340 3.71 -7.35 -23.01
CA ASN A 340 2.54 -6.55 -23.31
C ASN A 340 2.90 -5.08 -23.13
N GLY A 341 2.73 -4.27 -24.17
CA GLY A 341 2.93 -2.83 -24.11
C GLY A 341 1.58 -2.10 -24.17
N ASN A 342 1.30 -1.28 -23.17
CA ASN A 342 0.17 -0.37 -23.16
C ASN A 342 0.66 1.06 -23.34
N ILE A 343 0.13 1.77 -24.34
CA ILE A 343 0.47 3.18 -24.56
C ILE A 343 -0.20 4.00 -23.44
N THR A 344 0.59 4.55 -22.53
CA THR A 344 0.11 5.35 -21.40
C THR A 344 0.07 6.84 -21.74
N ASN A 345 0.93 7.29 -22.66
CA ASN A 345 0.97 8.68 -23.09
C ASN A 345 1.31 8.78 -24.58
N LEU A 346 0.39 9.36 -25.35
CA LEU A 346 0.61 9.69 -26.75
C LEU A 346 0.40 11.19 -26.92
N LYS A 347 1.47 11.92 -27.24
CA LYS A 347 1.38 13.32 -27.65
C LYS A 347 1.67 13.42 -29.13
N THR A 348 0.82 14.09 -29.86
CA THR A 348 0.97 14.31 -31.30
C THR A 348 1.33 15.77 -31.60
N LYS A 349 1.87 16.00 -32.79
CA LYS A 349 2.11 17.35 -33.34
C LYS A 349 1.71 17.36 -34.81
N MET A 350 1.25 18.52 -35.28
CA MET A 350 1.11 18.75 -36.72
C MET A 350 2.48 19.08 -37.30
N SER A 351 2.88 18.35 -38.35
CA SER A 351 4.13 18.54 -39.07
C SER A 351 3.82 18.77 -40.55
N VAL A 352 4.49 19.74 -41.16
CA VAL A 352 4.36 20.00 -42.60
C VAL A 352 5.34 19.10 -43.35
N CYS A 353 4.91 18.47 -44.43
CA CYS A 353 5.80 17.74 -45.33
C CYS A 353 6.67 18.73 -46.12
N PRO A 354 8.01 18.70 -45.99
CA PRO A 354 8.87 19.68 -46.65
C PRO A 354 8.90 19.51 -48.18
N ARG A 355 8.77 18.27 -48.65
CA ARG A 355 8.95 17.90 -50.08
C ARG A 355 7.65 17.62 -50.82
N THR A 356 6.51 17.53 -50.11
CA THR A 356 5.23 17.12 -50.69
C THR A 356 4.24 18.28 -50.69
N VAL A 357 3.58 18.48 -51.82
CA VAL A 357 2.56 19.50 -52.05
C VAL A 357 1.22 18.84 -52.37
N LEU A 358 0.14 19.37 -51.78
CA LEU A 358 -1.24 19.00 -52.11
C LEU A 358 -1.79 19.95 -53.16
N LEU A 359 -2.17 19.41 -54.31
CA LEU A 359 -2.90 20.11 -55.35
C LEU A 359 -4.39 19.88 -55.14
N THR A 360 -5.16 20.96 -55.13
CA THR A 360 -6.61 20.95 -54.93
C THR A 360 -7.31 21.65 -56.10
N ARG A 361 -8.63 21.48 -56.17
CA ARG A 361 -9.50 22.01 -57.24
C ARG A 361 -9.19 21.43 -58.62
N ILE A 362 -8.91 20.13 -58.71
CA ILE A 362 -8.71 19.45 -59.99
C ILE A 362 -10.09 19.00 -60.51
N PRO A 363 -10.60 19.59 -61.62
CA PRO A 363 -11.87 19.17 -62.21
C PRO A 363 -11.71 17.88 -63.04
N VAL A 364 -12.79 17.13 -63.20
CA VAL A 364 -12.84 15.94 -64.07
C VAL A 364 -13.18 16.40 -65.49
N VAL A 365 -12.15 16.73 -66.27
CA VAL A 365 -12.29 17.27 -67.65
C VAL A 365 -11.81 16.29 -68.72
N THR A 366 -10.91 15.38 -68.33
CA THR A 366 -10.20 14.43 -69.21
C THR A 366 -10.12 13.08 -68.50
N ASP A 367 -9.70 12.03 -69.19
CA ASP A 367 -9.44 10.73 -68.57
C ASP A 367 -8.33 10.82 -67.51
N ARG A 368 -8.38 9.87 -66.56
CA ARG A 368 -7.51 9.85 -65.37
C ARG A 368 -6.04 9.87 -65.73
N ASP A 369 -5.61 8.98 -66.63
CA ASP A 369 -4.20 8.77 -66.94
C ASP A 369 -3.63 9.99 -67.67
N THR A 370 -4.36 10.52 -68.64
CA THR A 370 -3.96 11.75 -69.35
C THR A 370 -3.91 12.96 -68.42
N LEU A 371 -4.88 13.11 -67.52
CA LEU A 371 -4.87 14.22 -66.56
C LEU A 371 -3.70 14.12 -65.56
N GLN A 372 -3.40 12.92 -65.08
CA GLN A 372 -2.24 12.64 -64.24
C GLN A 372 -0.95 13.00 -64.97
N ASP A 373 -0.75 12.52 -66.20
CA ASP A 373 0.46 12.80 -67.00
C ASP A 373 0.62 14.31 -67.27
N LEU A 374 -0.46 15.02 -67.60
CA LEU A 374 -0.43 16.47 -67.85
C LEU A 374 -0.07 17.25 -66.59
N LEU A 375 -0.59 16.85 -65.43
CA LEU A 375 -0.23 17.45 -64.15
C LEU A 375 1.23 17.18 -63.80
N GLU A 376 1.68 15.92 -63.94
CA GLU A 376 3.06 15.53 -63.67
C GLU A 376 4.05 16.31 -64.55
N ILE A 377 3.82 16.36 -65.86
CA ILE A 377 4.63 17.13 -66.82
C ILE A 377 4.63 18.62 -66.46
N HIS A 378 3.49 19.19 -66.04
CA HIS A 378 3.42 20.60 -65.66
C HIS A 378 4.32 20.92 -64.47
N PHE A 379 4.31 20.07 -63.44
CA PHE A 379 5.11 20.24 -62.22
C PHE A 379 6.55 19.73 -62.36
N GLN A 380 6.88 19.04 -63.45
CA GLN A 380 8.26 18.73 -63.82
C GLN A 380 8.96 19.90 -64.56
N GLN A 381 8.18 20.81 -65.15
CA GLN A 381 8.72 21.94 -65.92
C GLN A 381 9.24 23.06 -65.01
N THR A 382 10.54 23.35 -65.13
CA THR A 382 11.22 24.42 -64.37
C THR A 382 10.64 25.81 -64.60
N LYS A 383 10.09 26.08 -65.79
CA LYS A 383 9.39 27.35 -66.11
C LYS A 383 8.16 27.61 -65.24
N ASN A 384 7.55 26.57 -64.67
CA ASN A 384 6.40 26.67 -63.78
C ASN A 384 6.82 26.61 -62.30
N GLY A 385 8.12 26.74 -62.01
CA GLY A 385 8.67 26.55 -60.66
C GLY A 385 8.81 25.08 -60.23
N GLY A 386 8.57 24.15 -61.16
CA GLY A 386 8.66 22.70 -60.96
C GLY A 386 10.08 22.14 -60.95
N GLY A 387 10.20 20.81 -60.79
CA GLY A 387 11.47 20.10 -60.68
C GLY A 387 11.29 18.58 -60.74
N GLU A 388 12.31 17.81 -60.39
CA GLU A 388 12.24 16.34 -60.43
C GLU A 388 11.25 15.81 -59.38
N ILE A 389 10.33 14.95 -59.85
CA ILE A 389 9.25 14.37 -59.05
C ILE A 389 9.68 12.97 -58.63
N GLU A 390 9.65 12.72 -57.32
CA GLU A 390 9.93 11.41 -56.72
C GLU A 390 8.68 10.53 -56.73
N ALA A 391 7.51 11.13 -56.45
CA ALA A 391 6.24 10.42 -56.45
C ALA A 391 5.07 11.36 -56.78
N PHE A 392 4.11 10.85 -57.55
CA PHE A 392 2.86 11.54 -57.88
C PHE A 392 1.67 10.61 -57.60
N LEU A 393 0.63 11.15 -56.95
CA LEU A 393 -0.59 10.40 -56.64
C LEU A 393 -1.81 11.28 -56.86
N TYR A 394 -2.68 10.92 -57.80
CA TYR A 394 -3.94 11.62 -58.07
C TYR A 394 -5.14 10.84 -57.54
N ASN A 395 -6.03 11.53 -56.83
CA ASN A 395 -7.32 11.01 -56.39
C ASN A 395 -8.47 11.67 -57.19
N PRO A 396 -9.18 10.93 -58.06
CA PRO A 396 -10.30 11.48 -58.81
C PRO A 396 -11.51 11.77 -57.90
N LEU A 397 -12.53 12.48 -58.41
CA LEU A 397 -13.67 12.94 -57.59
C LEU A 397 -14.57 11.80 -57.07
N ASP A 398 -14.53 10.65 -57.73
CA ASP A 398 -15.39 9.49 -57.53
C ASP A 398 -14.73 8.35 -56.72
N GLU A 399 -13.47 8.49 -56.33
CA GLU A 399 -12.72 7.48 -55.56
C GLU A 399 -12.24 8.00 -54.19
N GLN A 400 -12.01 7.05 -53.28
CA GLN A 400 -11.32 7.29 -52.02
C GLN A 400 -9.94 6.66 -52.07
N THR A 401 -8.92 7.50 -52.22
CA THR A 401 -7.52 7.09 -52.20
C THR A 401 -6.86 7.52 -50.88
N THR A 402 -6.01 6.65 -50.33
CA THR A 402 -5.19 6.96 -49.15
C THR A 402 -3.73 6.96 -49.54
N ALA A 403 -3.01 8.02 -49.19
CA ALA A 403 -1.57 8.11 -49.37
C ALA A 403 -0.85 7.60 -48.12
N LEU A 404 0.20 6.79 -48.30
CA LEU A 404 1.04 6.32 -47.21
C LEU A 404 2.33 7.15 -47.14
N PHE A 405 2.51 7.88 -46.04
CA PHE A 405 3.73 8.64 -45.78
C PHE A 405 4.65 7.83 -44.85
N GLN A 406 5.90 7.64 -45.26
CA GLN A 406 6.93 7.02 -44.43
C GLN A 406 7.99 8.07 -44.04
N GLY A 407 8.53 7.96 -42.83
CA GLY A 407 9.68 8.75 -42.41
C GLY A 407 10.89 8.45 -43.29
N VAL A 408 11.51 9.49 -43.86
CA VAL A 408 12.79 9.36 -44.58
C VAL A 408 13.88 9.28 -43.53
N SER A 409 14.45 8.09 -43.31
CA SER A 409 15.67 7.93 -42.54
C SER A 409 16.78 8.68 -43.27
N GLN A 410 17.41 9.63 -42.59
CA GLN A 410 18.66 10.21 -43.11
C GLN A 410 19.69 9.09 -43.10
N ASN A 411 19.87 8.41 -44.24
CA ASN A 411 21.09 7.67 -44.48
C ASN A 411 22.23 8.68 -44.37
N LYS A 412 22.89 8.71 -43.22
CA LYS A 412 24.18 9.37 -43.05
C LYS A 412 25.24 8.50 -43.73
N ASP A 413 25.13 8.40 -45.05
CA ASP A 413 26.24 8.00 -45.89
C ASP A 413 26.89 9.28 -46.41
N GLU A 414 27.68 9.92 -45.54
CA GLU A 414 28.87 10.73 -45.89
C GLU A 414 29.89 10.64 -44.75
#